data_AF-A0A1G2E148-F1
#
_entry.id   AF-A0A1G2E148-F1
#
_cell.length_a   1.000
_cell.length_b   1.000
_cell.length_c   1.000
_cell.angle_alpha   90.00
_cell.angle_beta   90.00
_cell.angle_gamma   90.00
#
_symmetry.space_group_name_H-M   'P 1'
#
loop_
_entity.id
_entity.type
_entity.pdbx_description
1 polymer ?
#
loop_
_entity_poly.entity_id
_entity_poly.type
_entity_poly.pdbx_seq_one_letter_code
_entity_poly.pdbx_strand_id
1 'polypeptide(L)'
;MDQSNFSHTFNYNLSRLLPLLQKTKIAYLLWYDYYQIMPKNHRHSLGKRIDTFFVEIIEALATASFLSREKKLPYVCLSIRKVDTLKIFLMILWETKSIDNKKYIVLSEKIDEIGKMLGGWSGQLQKQNSSGKKPEEK
;
A
#
# COMPACT_ATOMS: atom_id res chain seq x y z
N MET A 1 -3.65 23.07 27.87
CA MET A 1 -2.77 22.42 26.87
C MET A 1 -3.50 22.47 25.55
N ASP A 2 -2.98 23.29 24.64
CA ASP A 2 -3.65 23.84 23.48
C ASP A 2 -3.63 22.84 22.30
N GLN A 3 -4.79 22.53 21.72
CA GLN A 3 -4.97 21.55 20.62
C GLN A 3 -4.76 22.17 19.23
N SER A 4 -4.12 23.33 19.14
CA SER A 4 -4.06 24.14 17.91
C SER A 4 -2.74 24.05 17.11
N ASN A 5 -1.81 23.16 17.46
CA ASN A 5 -0.47 23.12 16.83
C ASN A 5 -0.15 21.90 15.95
N PHE A 6 -1.13 21.06 15.58
CA PHE A 6 -0.85 19.88 14.74
C PHE A 6 -0.91 20.15 13.22
N SER A 7 -1.20 21.38 12.78
CA SER A 7 -1.65 21.66 11.41
C SER A 7 -0.68 22.45 10.52
N HIS A 8 0.63 22.52 10.78
CA HIS A 8 1.50 23.43 9.99
C HIS A 8 2.85 22.95 9.42
N THR A 9 3.18 21.65 9.37
CA THR A 9 4.50 21.24 8.81
C THR A 9 4.51 20.09 7.80
N PHE A 10 3.38 19.76 7.16
CA PHE A 10 3.35 18.69 6.12
C PHE A 10 2.93 19.17 4.73
N ASN A 11 3.40 20.34 4.31
CA ASN A 11 3.17 20.86 2.95
C ASN A 11 4.48 20.95 2.15
N TYR A 12 4.99 19.82 1.68
CA TYR A 12 5.90 19.78 0.54
C TYR A 12 5.59 18.57 -0.36
N ASN A 13 5.17 18.85 -1.61
CA ASN A 13 5.07 17.93 -2.76
C ASN A 13 4.35 16.58 -2.57
N LEU A 14 3.14 16.61 -1.99
CA LEU A 14 2.35 15.45 -1.60
C LEU A 14 1.20 15.10 -2.60
N SER A 15 0.99 15.87 -3.67
CA SER A 15 -0.28 15.90 -4.43
C SER A 15 -0.66 14.64 -5.23
N ARG A 16 0.30 13.81 -5.68
CA ARG A 16 0.01 12.53 -6.38
C ARG A 16 0.29 11.27 -5.57
N LEU A 17 1.05 11.38 -4.48
CA LEU A 17 1.36 10.25 -3.61
C LEU A 17 0.48 10.20 -2.35
N LEU A 18 -0.05 11.36 -1.92
CA LEU A 18 -1.15 11.44 -0.94
C LEU A 18 -2.29 10.49 -1.28
N PRO A 19 -2.80 10.44 -2.51
CA PRO A 19 -3.98 9.63 -2.80
C PRO A 19 -3.70 8.14 -2.60
N LEU A 20 -2.53 7.64 -3.00
CA LEU A 20 -2.16 6.24 -2.83
C LEU A 20 -1.91 5.91 -1.35
N LEU A 21 -1.09 6.69 -0.65
CA LEU A 21 -0.84 6.50 0.78
C LEU A 21 -2.12 6.64 1.62
N GLN A 22 -3.00 7.59 1.27
CA GLN A 22 -4.28 7.79 1.93
C GLN A 22 -5.22 6.61 1.70
N LYS A 23 -5.29 6.07 0.48
CA LYS A 23 -6.08 4.87 0.19
C LYS A 23 -5.53 3.65 0.93
N THR A 24 -4.21 3.48 0.96
CA THR A 24 -3.56 2.43 1.77
C THR A 24 -3.87 2.59 3.25
N LYS A 25 -3.81 3.81 3.79
CA LYS A 25 -4.21 4.10 5.18
C LYS A 25 -5.67 3.72 5.46
N ILE A 26 -6.59 4.10 4.57
CA ILE A 26 -8.02 3.77 4.72
C ILE A 26 -8.23 2.24 4.68
N ALA A 27 -7.56 1.55 3.77
CA ALA A 27 -7.61 0.08 3.72
C ALA A 27 -7.02 -0.55 4.99
N TYR A 28 -5.94 0.00 5.53
CA TYR A 28 -5.32 -0.49 6.75
C TYR A 28 -6.19 -0.29 7.98
N LEU A 29 -6.84 0.88 8.14
CA LEU A 29 -7.78 1.11 9.23
C LEU A 29 -8.94 0.10 9.18
N LEU A 30 -9.47 -0.15 7.99
CA LEU A 30 -10.52 -1.15 7.81
C LEU A 30 -10.04 -2.57 8.15
N TRP A 31 -8.83 -2.93 7.71
CA TRP A 31 -8.21 -4.20 8.08
C TRP A 31 -8.02 -4.31 9.60
N TYR A 32 -7.58 -3.25 10.26
CA TYR A 32 -7.38 -3.22 11.70
C TYR A 32 -8.67 -3.53 12.46
N ASP A 33 -9.80 -2.95 12.05
CA ASP A 33 -11.11 -3.25 12.63
C ASP A 33 -11.46 -4.74 12.49
N TYR A 34 -11.19 -5.34 11.32
CA TYR A 34 -11.44 -6.76 11.08
C TYR A 34 -10.49 -7.67 11.88
N TYR A 35 -9.24 -7.25 12.04
CA TYR A 35 -8.24 -7.95 12.83
C TYR A 35 -8.64 -8.06 14.30
N GLN A 36 -9.24 -7.01 14.89
CA GLN A 36 -9.65 -6.99 16.30
C GLN A 36 -10.77 -7.98 16.65
N ILE A 37 -11.60 -8.36 15.67
CA ILE A 37 -12.75 -9.26 15.87
C ILE A 37 -12.48 -10.69 15.41
N MET A 38 -11.32 -10.96 14.79
CA MET A 38 -10.97 -12.27 14.22
C MET A 38 -10.70 -13.33 15.31
N PRO A 39 -11.05 -14.61 15.10
CA PRO A 39 -10.69 -15.70 16.03
C PRO A 39 -9.17 -15.75 16.30
N LYS A 40 -8.76 -16.02 17.55
CA LYS A 40 -7.34 -15.98 17.99
C LYS A 40 -6.40 -16.77 17.08
N ASN A 41 -6.80 -17.97 16.67
CA ASN A 41 -5.98 -18.89 15.87
C ASN A 41 -5.59 -18.28 14.51
N HIS A 42 -6.53 -17.59 13.86
CA HIS A 42 -6.28 -16.94 12.55
C HIS A 42 -5.67 -15.55 12.71
N ARG A 43 -5.98 -14.86 13.81
CA ARG A 43 -5.41 -13.55 14.16
C ARG A 43 -3.89 -13.61 14.33
N HIS A 44 -3.37 -14.63 15.01
CA HIS A 44 -1.92 -14.77 15.25
C HIS A 44 -1.15 -15.42 14.10
N SER A 45 -1.83 -15.95 13.09
CA SER A 45 -1.22 -16.53 11.89
C SER A 45 -1.30 -15.57 10.70
N LEU A 46 -2.24 -15.80 9.77
CA LEU A 46 -2.42 -14.99 8.56
C LEU A 46 -2.80 -13.55 8.89
N GLY A 47 -3.60 -13.33 9.94
CA GLY A 47 -3.96 -11.98 10.36
C GLY A 47 -2.74 -11.13 10.69
N LYS A 48 -1.80 -11.67 11.48
CA LYS A 48 -0.58 -10.93 11.82
C LYS A 48 0.30 -10.69 10.59
N ARG A 49 0.36 -11.65 9.66
CA ARG A 49 1.13 -11.49 8.42
C ARG A 49 0.56 -10.39 7.52
N ILE A 50 -0.75 -10.29 7.39
CA ILE A 50 -1.43 -9.22 6.65
C ILE A 50 -1.17 -7.85 7.29
N ASP A 51 -1.27 -7.75 8.62
CA ASP A 51 -0.95 -6.53 9.38
C ASP A 51 0.48 -6.05 9.08
N THR A 52 1.47 -6.95 9.14
CA THR A 52 2.85 -6.63 8.76
C THR A 52 2.95 -6.16 7.31
N PHE A 53 2.26 -6.80 6.37
CA PHE A 53 2.32 -6.41 4.95
C PHE A 53 1.75 -5.03 4.69
N PHE A 54 0.68 -4.64 5.39
CA PHE A 54 0.17 -3.27 5.31
C PHE A 54 1.23 -2.26 5.75
N VAL A 55 1.89 -2.50 6.89
CA VAL A 55 2.97 -1.63 7.39
C VAL A 55 4.11 -1.53 6.36
N GLU A 56 4.59 -2.66 5.85
CA GLU A 56 5.67 -2.68 4.87
C GLU A 56 5.30 -2.00 3.54
N ILE A 57 4.04 -2.05 3.10
CA ILE A 57 3.56 -1.31 1.93
C ILE A 57 3.60 0.20 2.23
N ILE A 58 3.13 0.63 3.40
CA ILE A 58 3.16 2.04 3.80
C ILE A 58 4.60 2.56 3.84
N GLU A 59 5.52 1.80 4.44
CA GLU A 59 6.95 2.13 4.50
C GLU A 59 7.58 2.22 3.11
N ALA A 60 7.31 1.26 2.23
CA ALA A 60 7.84 1.26 0.87
C ALA A 60 7.31 2.46 0.05
N LEU A 61 6.02 2.77 0.17
CA LEU A 61 5.40 3.93 -0.47
C LEU A 61 5.97 5.25 0.05
N ALA A 62 6.09 5.39 1.38
CA ALA A 62 6.70 6.57 1.99
C ALA A 62 8.16 6.71 1.57
N THR A 63 8.94 5.63 1.54
CA THR A 63 10.33 5.67 1.07
C THR A 63 10.41 6.12 -0.39
N ALA A 64 9.57 5.56 -1.26
CA ALA A 64 9.48 5.97 -2.67
C ALA A 64 9.08 7.45 -2.85
N SER A 65 8.41 8.06 -1.87
CA SER A 65 8.02 9.48 -1.94
C SER A 65 9.22 10.41 -1.93
N PHE A 66 10.23 10.10 -1.11
CA PHE A 66 11.41 10.93 -0.88
C PHE A 66 12.57 10.62 -1.82
N LEU A 67 12.50 9.54 -2.60
CA LEU A 67 13.59 9.14 -3.50
C LEU A 67 13.61 9.93 -4.81
N SER A 68 14.77 9.95 -5.46
CA SER A 68 14.88 10.41 -6.85
C SER A 68 14.16 9.43 -7.78
N ARG A 69 13.68 9.93 -8.92
CA ARG A 69 12.84 9.17 -9.88
C ARG A 69 13.37 7.76 -10.18
N GLU A 70 14.66 7.65 -10.49
CA GLU A 70 15.32 6.39 -10.87
C GLU A 70 15.32 5.37 -9.73
N LYS A 71 15.36 5.85 -8.48
CA LYS A 71 15.40 5.02 -7.27
C LYS A 71 14.00 4.62 -6.78
N LYS A 72 12.92 5.17 -7.34
CA LYS A 72 11.54 4.87 -6.89
C LYS A 72 11.07 3.48 -7.31
N LEU A 73 11.41 3.06 -8.52
CA LEU A 73 10.83 1.87 -9.16
C LEU A 73 10.95 0.59 -8.31
N PRO A 74 12.09 0.27 -7.67
CA PRO A 74 12.20 -0.91 -6.81
C PRO A 74 11.18 -0.95 -5.67
N TYR A 75 10.90 0.20 -5.03
CA TYR A 75 9.95 0.31 -3.92
C TYR A 75 8.49 0.21 -4.39
N VAL A 76 8.20 0.75 -5.58
CA VAL A 76 6.88 0.58 -6.21
C VAL A 76 6.64 -0.89 -6.56
N CYS A 77 7.62 -1.56 -7.17
CA CYS A 77 7.55 -2.99 -7.48
C CYS A 77 7.44 -3.85 -6.21
N LEU A 78 8.14 -3.50 -5.14
CA LEU A 78 7.99 -4.15 -3.84
C LEU A 78 6.56 -4.02 -3.31
N SER A 79 5.98 -2.82 -3.39
CA SER A 79 4.61 -2.55 -2.95
C SER A 79 3.59 -3.37 -3.77
N ILE A 80 3.78 -3.48 -5.09
CA ILE A 80 2.94 -4.32 -5.97
C ILE A 80 2.94 -5.78 -5.50
N ARG A 81 4.13 -6.37 -5.32
CA ARG A 81 4.27 -7.77 -4.90
C ARG A 81 3.58 -8.05 -3.56
N LYS A 82 3.68 -7.11 -2.62
CA LYS A 82 3.02 -7.21 -1.31
C LYS A 82 1.50 -7.10 -1.46
N VAL A 83 1.01 -6.17 -2.27
CA VAL A 83 -0.42 -6.02 -2.57
C VAL A 83 -1.00 -7.28 -3.20
N ASP A 84 -0.31 -7.88 -4.17
CA ASP A 84 -0.79 -9.11 -4.81
C ASP A 84 -0.83 -10.28 -3.82
N THR A 85 0.16 -10.36 -2.93
CA THR A 85 0.17 -11.37 -1.87
C THR A 85 -0.95 -11.13 -0.85
N LEU A 86 -1.24 -9.88 -0.51
CA LEU A 86 -2.37 -9.53 0.36
C LEU A 86 -3.71 -10.01 -0.20
N LYS A 87 -3.93 -9.93 -1.50
CA LYS A 87 -5.15 -10.42 -2.14
C LYS A 87 -5.35 -11.92 -1.91
N ILE A 88 -4.29 -12.71 -2.10
CA ILE A 88 -4.32 -14.15 -1.86
C ILE A 88 -4.57 -14.46 -0.38
N PHE A 89 -3.91 -13.76 0.54
CA PHE A 89 -4.15 -13.98 1.97
C PHE A 89 -5.57 -13.62 2.41
N LEU A 90 -6.15 -12.55 1.85
CA LEU A 90 -7.55 -12.22 2.11
C LEU A 90 -8.51 -13.26 1.54
N MET A 91 -8.23 -13.80 0.37
CA MET A 91 -9.01 -14.90 -0.20
C MET A 91 -8.97 -16.14 0.70
N ILE A 92 -7.80 -16.50 1.23
CA ILE A 92 -7.66 -17.63 2.18
C ILE A 92 -8.44 -17.34 3.48
N LEU A 93 -8.36 -16.12 4.02
CA LEU A 93 -9.14 -15.77 5.22
C LEU A 93 -10.65 -15.85 4.98
N TRP A 94 -11.09 -15.52 3.78
CA TRP A 94 -12.49 -15.65 3.39
C TRP A 94 -12.91 -17.12 3.22
N GLU A 95 -12.14 -17.93 2.50
CA GLU A 95 -12.39 -19.37 2.29
C GLU A 95 -12.41 -20.15 3.62
N THR A 96 -11.54 -19.76 4.56
CA THR A 96 -11.49 -20.31 5.93
C THR A 96 -12.57 -19.74 6.86
N LYS A 97 -13.46 -18.88 6.37
CA LYS A 97 -14.53 -18.21 7.12
C LYS A 97 -14.03 -17.35 8.28
N SER A 98 -12.79 -16.88 8.20
CA SER A 98 -12.19 -15.95 9.17
C SER A 98 -12.73 -14.53 9.04
N ILE A 99 -13.16 -14.18 7.83
CA ILE A 99 -13.87 -12.94 7.50
C ILE A 99 -15.12 -13.31 6.70
N ASP A 100 -16.20 -12.56 6.90
CA ASP A 100 -17.44 -12.76 6.13
C ASP A 100 -17.35 -12.12 4.73
N ASN A 101 -18.32 -12.46 3.87
CA ASN A 101 -18.38 -11.98 2.48
C ASN A 101 -18.37 -10.45 2.39
N LYS A 102 -19.09 -9.75 3.29
CA LYS A 102 -19.18 -8.29 3.24
C LYS A 102 -17.82 -7.68 3.54
N LYS A 103 -17.14 -8.17 4.58
CA LYS A 103 -15.79 -7.71 4.95
C LYS A 103 -14.79 -7.98 3.84
N TYR A 104 -14.83 -9.18 3.26
CA TYR A 104 -13.97 -9.55 2.13
C TYR A 104 -14.16 -8.58 0.96
N ILE A 105 -15.40 -8.41 0.46
CA ILE A 105 -15.71 -7.55 -0.69
C ILE A 105 -15.21 -6.11 -0.47
N VAL A 106 -15.55 -5.50 0.67
CA VAL A 106 -15.20 -4.10 0.93
C VAL A 106 -13.69 -3.89 1.00
N LEU A 107 -12.93 -4.84 1.56
CA LEU A 107 -11.48 -4.72 1.66
C LEU A 107 -10.77 -5.10 0.35
N SER A 108 -11.27 -6.12 -0.38
CA SER A 108 -10.70 -6.52 -1.66
C SER A 108 -10.80 -5.41 -2.70
N GLU A 109 -11.93 -4.71 -2.77
CA GLU A 109 -12.12 -3.57 -3.68
C GLU A 109 -11.09 -2.46 -3.45
N LYS A 110 -10.81 -2.14 -2.17
CA LYS A 110 -9.80 -1.13 -1.82
C LYS A 110 -8.39 -1.57 -2.23
N ILE A 111 -8.05 -2.83 -2.00
CA ILE A 111 -6.74 -3.38 -2.34
C ILE A 111 -6.56 -3.49 -3.86
N ASP A 112 -7.62 -3.81 -4.60
CA ASP A 112 -7.60 -3.81 -6.06
C ASP A 112 -7.39 -2.41 -6.63
N GLU A 113 -8.03 -1.40 -6.06
CA GLU A 113 -7.80 0.00 -6.43
C GLU A 113 -6.35 0.42 -6.19
N ILE A 114 -5.80 0.10 -5.01
CA ILE A 114 -4.38 0.33 -4.68
C ILE A 114 -3.47 -0.35 -5.71
N GLY A 115 -3.74 -1.61 -6.07
CA GLY A 115 -2.99 -2.36 -7.08
C GLY A 115 -3.00 -1.70 -8.46
N LYS A 116 -4.17 -1.22 -8.92
CA LYS A 116 -4.30 -0.48 -10.19
C LYS A 116 -3.47 0.81 -10.19
N MET A 117 -3.51 1.56 -9.09
CA MET A 117 -2.73 2.79 -8.94
C MET A 117 -1.22 2.52 -8.95
N LEU A 118 -0.78 1.49 -8.24
CA LEU A 118 0.62 1.05 -8.24
C LEU A 118 1.10 0.61 -9.62
N GLY A 119 0.29 -0.16 -10.35
CA GLY A 119 0.60 -0.60 -11.71
C GLY A 119 0.76 0.58 -12.67
N GLY A 120 -0.17 1.55 -12.60
CA GLY A 120 -0.07 2.78 -13.38
C GLY A 120 1.18 3.60 -13.05
N TRP A 121 1.53 3.71 -11.77
CA TRP A 121 2.73 4.43 -11.34
C TRP A 121 4.02 3.73 -11.78
N SER A 122 4.10 2.41 -11.66
CA SER A 122 5.23 1.61 -12.16
C SER A 122 5.44 1.80 -13.66
N GLY A 123 4.36 1.71 -14.45
CA GLY A 123 4.42 1.94 -15.90
C GLY A 123 4.88 3.36 -16.26
N GLN A 124 4.46 4.38 -15.49
CA GLN A 124 4.93 5.75 -15.67
C GLN A 124 6.44 5.88 -15.39
N LEU A 125 6.93 5.30 -14.28
CA LEU A 125 8.35 5.35 -13.91
C LEU A 125 9.23 4.65 -14.94
N GLN A 126 8.81 3.50 -15.45
CA GLN A 126 9.57 2.76 -16.47
C GLN A 126 9.73 3.57 -17.76
N LYS A 127 8.66 4.20 -18.26
CA LYS A 127 8.70 5.07 -19.44
C LYS A 127 9.61 6.30 -19.26
N GLN A 128 9.64 6.85 -18.05
CA GLN A 128 10.48 8.01 -17.74
C GLN A 128 11.97 7.64 -17.58
N ASN A 129 12.26 6.43 -17.11
CA ASN A 129 13.64 5.96 -16.98
C ASN A 129 14.24 5.56 -18.35
N SER A 130 13.43 5.11 -19.30
CA SER A 130 13.90 4.78 -20.66
C SER A 130 14.14 6.01 -21.55
N SER A 131 13.45 7.13 -21.30
CA SER A 131 13.61 8.38 -22.06
C SER A 131 14.74 9.30 -21.57
N GLY A 132 15.35 9.00 -20.41
CA GLY A 132 16.47 9.75 -19.83
C GLY A 132 17.87 9.27 -20.23
N LYS A 133 18.02 8.07 -20.83
CA LYS A 133 19.30 7.58 -21.35
C LYS A 133 19.56 8.17 -22.74
N LYS A 134 20.06 9.42 -22.82
CA LYS A 134 20.85 9.82 -23.99
C LYS A 134 22.21 9.12 -23.88
N PRO A 135 22.76 8.53 -24.96
CA PRO A 135 24.11 7.96 -24.93
C PRO A 135 25.09 9.12 -24.71
N GLU A 136 25.88 9.06 -23.65
CA GLU A 136 27.14 9.81 -23.61
C GLU A 136 28.07 9.14 -24.63
N GLU A 137 28.19 9.75 -25.81
CA GLU A 137 29.27 9.48 -26.74
C GLU A 137 30.60 9.91 -26.09
N LYS A 138 31.50 8.96 -25.90
CA LYS A 138 32.95 9.15 -25.95
C LYS A 138 33.60 7.94 -26.60
#